data_AF-A0A947BXZ9-F1
#
_entry.id   AF-A0A947BXZ9-F1
#
_cell.length_a   1.000
_cell.length_b   1.000
_cell.length_c   1.000
_cell.angle_alpha   90.00
_cell.angle_beta   90.00
_cell.angle_gamma   90.00
#
_symmetry.space_group_name_H-M   'P 1'
#
loop_
_entity.id
_entity.type
_entity.pdbx_description
1 polymer ?
#
loop_
_entity_poly.entity_id
_entity_poly.type
_entity_poly.pdbx_seq_one_letter_code
_entity_poly.pdbx_strand_id
1 'polypeptide(L)'
;MKIDIALEPVFSADELVELGKLAEVNGIDTIWVTNDPQARDLFMLYSRLAAVTNRIRLGVMAVSPMEIHPIKLAGSLQTLNEMSGGRAAIVVGAGGAILANTQLDLSRRVRAVRECVEILQDAGAERPLNYKGELYPVWNYRIPWAVDPAPDILVGANVDQ
;
A
#
# COMPACT_ATOMS: atom_id res chain seq x y z
N MET A 1 8.61 -3.66 -22.47
CA MET A 1 9.21 -2.89 -21.37
C MET A 1 8.07 -2.27 -20.57
N LYS A 2 8.06 -2.39 -19.24
CA LYS A 2 7.09 -1.71 -18.37
C LYS A 2 7.67 -0.39 -17.90
N ILE A 3 6.85 0.66 -17.84
CA ILE A 3 7.24 2.00 -17.39
C ILE A 3 6.25 2.43 -16.31
N ASP A 4 6.78 2.80 -15.16
CA ASP A 4 6.02 3.34 -14.04
C ASP A 4 6.39 4.82 -13.82
N ILE A 5 5.53 5.56 -13.12
CA ILE A 5 5.83 6.92 -12.66
C ILE A 5 5.59 7.04 -11.15
N ALA A 6 6.35 7.91 -10.50
CA ALA A 6 6.16 8.25 -9.09
C ALA A 6 5.82 9.74 -8.96
N LEU A 7 4.84 10.05 -8.11
CA LEU A 7 4.33 11.41 -7.89
C LEU A 7 4.40 11.78 -6.40
N GLU A 8 4.75 13.04 -6.14
CA GLU A 8 4.61 13.64 -4.82
C GLU A 8 3.15 13.98 -4.53
N PRO A 9 2.64 13.77 -3.30
CA PRO A 9 1.21 13.76 -2.98
C PRO A 9 0.63 15.17 -2.74
N VAL A 10 1.04 16.15 -3.55
CA VAL A 10 0.65 17.57 -3.41
C VAL A 10 -0.64 17.94 -4.17
N PHE A 11 -1.38 16.94 -4.64
CA PHE A 11 -2.56 17.10 -5.49
C PHE A 11 -3.87 16.72 -4.79
N SER A 12 -4.97 17.23 -5.32
CA SER A 12 -6.35 16.85 -4.99
C SER A 12 -6.74 15.52 -5.64
N ALA A 13 -7.90 14.98 -5.26
CA ALA A 13 -8.45 13.77 -5.88
C ALA A 13 -8.78 13.95 -7.36
N ASP A 14 -9.21 15.14 -7.78
CA ASP A 14 -9.50 15.46 -9.18
C ASP A 14 -8.22 15.49 -10.03
N GLU A 15 -7.18 16.16 -9.53
CA GLU A 15 -5.88 16.20 -10.21
C GLU A 15 -5.25 14.80 -10.33
N LEU A 16 -5.34 13.96 -9.29
CA LEU A 16 -4.91 12.55 -9.38
C LEU A 16 -5.68 11.78 -10.46
N VAL A 17 -6.99 12.02 -10.58
CA VAL A 17 -7.82 11.39 -11.61
C VAL A 17 -7.38 11.81 -13.01
N GLU A 18 -7.12 13.10 -13.21
CA GLU A 18 -6.64 13.63 -14.50
C GLU A 18 -5.29 13.03 -14.88
N LEU A 19 -4.31 13.08 -13.96
CA LEU A 19 -2.99 12.48 -14.16
C LEU A 19 -3.07 10.97 -14.40
N GLY A 20 -3.92 10.28 -13.64
CA GLY A 20 -4.17 8.84 -13.78
C GLY A 20 -4.72 8.43 -15.13
N LYS A 21 -5.71 9.17 -15.64
CA LYS A 21 -6.25 8.93 -16.99
C LYS A 21 -5.21 9.21 -18.07
N LEU A 22 -4.43 10.28 -17.94
CA LEU A 22 -3.37 10.60 -18.88
C LEU A 22 -2.31 9.51 -18.92
N ALA A 23 -1.84 9.05 -17.76
CA ALA A 23 -0.87 7.97 -17.66
C ALA A 23 -1.42 6.67 -18.28
N GLU A 24 -2.69 6.35 -18.04
CA GLU A 24 -3.35 5.17 -18.63
C GLU A 24 -3.44 5.26 -20.16
N VAL A 25 -3.81 6.41 -20.73
CA VAL A 25 -3.86 6.53 -22.20
C VAL A 25 -2.47 6.45 -22.84
N ASN A 26 -1.43 6.87 -22.11
CA ASN A 26 -0.04 6.87 -22.59
C ASN A 26 0.74 5.58 -22.30
N GLY A 27 0.08 4.54 -21.79
CA GLY A 27 0.69 3.21 -21.63
C GLY A 27 1.57 3.04 -20.39
N ILE A 28 1.48 3.94 -19.39
CA ILE A 28 2.11 3.75 -18.08
C ILE A 28 1.46 2.54 -17.38
N ASP A 29 2.28 1.71 -16.73
CA ASP A 29 1.84 0.49 -16.04
C ASP A 29 1.33 0.82 -14.62
N THR A 30 2.12 1.57 -13.83
CA THR A 30 1.75 1.95 -12.45
C THR A 30 1.98 3.43 -12.17
N ILE A 31 1.05 4.06 -11.43
CA ILE A 31 1.30 5.32 -10.73
C ILE A 31 1.57 5.01 -9.27
N TRP A 32 2.78 5.34 -8.83
CA TRP A 32 3.16 5.33 -7.43
C TRP A 32 2.98 6.72 -6.82
N VAL A 33 2.39 6.82 -5.64
CA VAL A 33 2.27 8.09 -4.90
C VAL A 33 2.94 7.98 -3.55
N THR A 34 3.75 8.98 -3.21
CA THR A 34 4.49 9.03 -1.95
C THR A 34 3.55 9.16 -0.75
N ASN A 35 3.63 8.26 0.22
CA ASN A 35 2.91 8.31 1.50
C ASN A 35 3.62 9.26 2.46
N ASP A 36 3.26 10.54 2.37
CA ASP A 36 3.73 11.59 3.27
C ASP A 36 2.70 11.81 4.39
N PRO A 37 3.10 11.84 5.68
CA PRO A 37 2.20 12.12 6.80
C PRO A 37 1.45 13.47 6.72
N GLN A 38 1.96 14.42 5.94
CA GLN A 38 1.34 15.73 5.71
C GLN A 38 0.37 15.74 4.52
N ALA A 39 0.32 14.65 3.76
CA ALA A 39 -0.57 14.52 2.62
C ALA A 39 -1.96 13.98 3.00
N ARG A 40 -2.85 13.95 2.01
CA ARG A 40 -4.15 13.28 2.11
C ARG A 40 -3.96 11.76 2.15
N ASP A 41 -4.90 11.05 2.78
CA ASP A 41 -4.89 9.59 2.79
C ASP A 41 -4.95 9.01 1.38
N LEU A 42 -3.93 8.22 1.01
CA LEU A 42 -3.75 7.74 -0.35
C LEU A 42 -4.72 6.63 -0.73
N PHE A 43 -5.11 5.76 0.21
CA PHE A 43 -6.11 4.73 -0.08
C PHE A 43 -7.46 5.38 -0.41
N MET A 44 -7.82 6.44 0.32
CA MET A 44 -9.01 7.24 0.03
C MET A 44 -8.89 7.98 -1.31
N LEU A 45 -7.75 8.61 -1.62
CA LEU A 45 -7.56 9.28 -2.91
C LEU A 45 -7.66 8.31 -4.09
N TYR A 46 -7.00 7.15 -3.98
CA TYR A 46 -7.00 6.13 -5.04
C TYR A 46 -8.38 5.51 -5.27
N SER A 47 -9.26 5.49 -4.27
CA SER A 47 -10.65 4.99 -4.43
C SER A 47 -11.37 5.64 -5.62
N ARG A 48 -11.13 6.93 -5.86
CA ARG A 48 -11.74 7.67 -6.97
C ARG A 48 -11.09 7.33 -8.31
N LEU A 49 -9.77 7.20 -8.35
CA LEU A 49 -9.04 6.81 -9.57
C LEU A 49 -9.38 5.38 -9.99
N ALA A 50 -9.50 4.46 -9.02
CA ALA A 50 -9.90 3.07 -9.24
C ALA A 50 -11.22 2.97 -10.01
N ALA A 51 -12.22 3.79 -9.64
CA ALA A 51 -13.55 3.78 -10.25
C ALA A 51 -13.60 4.30 -11.70
N VAL A 52 -12.56 4.98 -12.18
CA VAL A 52 -12.58 5.67 -13.50
C VAL A 52 -11.43 5.25 -14.42
N THR A 53 -10.68 4.22 -14.05
CA THR A 53 -9.60 3.61 -14.84
C THR A 53 -9.77 2.10 -14.86
N ASN A 54 -9.20 1.43 -15.87
CA ASN A 54 -9.44 -0.01 -16.07
C ASN A 54 -8.16 -0.84 -16.19
N ARG A 55 -7.00 -0.20 -16.32
CA ARG A 55 -5.73 -0.89 -16.61
C ARG A 55 -4.58 -0.45 -15.73
N ILE A 56 -4.45 0.85 -15.45
CA ILE A 56 -3.32 1.38 -14.68
C ILE A 56 -3.34 0.87 -13.25
N ARG A 57 -2.17 0.48 -12.72
CA ARG A 57 -2.01 0.02 -11.34
C ARG A 57 -1.90 1.20 -10.38
N LEU A 58 -2.39 1.00 -9.16
CA LEU A 58 -2.57 2.03 -8.13
C LEU A 58 -1.60 1.74 -6.97
N GLY A 59 -0.44 2.39 -6.99
CA GLY A 59 0.67 2.10 -6.10
C GLY A 59 0.80 3.08 -4.93
N VAL A 60 0.65 2.60 -3.69
CA VAL A 60 0.94 3.41 -2.49
C VAL A 60 2.39 3.16 -2.06
N MET A 61 3.22 4.20 -1.95
CA MET A 61 4.67 4.03 -1.70
C MET A 61 5.25 5.06 -0.71
N ALA A 62 6.08 4.76 0.28
CA ALA A 62 6.11 3.52 1.01
C ALA A 62 5.30 3.70 2.30
N VAL A 63 4.47 2.73 2.63
CA VAL A 63 3.70 2.71 3.88
C VAL A 63 4.53 2.05 4.96
N SER A 64 4.52 2.61 6.17
CA SER A 64 5.28 2.09 7.30
C SER A 64 4.38 1.33 8.27
N PRO A 65 4.71 0.10 8.70
CA PRO A 65 3.99 -0.56 9.78
C PRO A 65 4.17 0.13 11.14
N MET A 66 5.07 1.12 11.22
CA MET A 66 5.23 1.98 12.39
C MET A 66 4.10 3.01 12.52
N GLU A 67 3.40 3.34 11.43
CA GLU A 67 2.31 4.33 11.43
C GLU A 67 0.91 3.69 11.38
N ILE A 68 0.81 2.46 10.86
CA ILE A 68 -0.45 1.72 10.75
C ILE A 68 -0.23 0.24 11.08
N HIS A 69 -1.11 -0.31 11.93
CA HIS A 69 -1.06 -1.73 12.26
C HIS A 69 -1.27 -2.61 11.01
N PRO A 70 -0.47 -3.68 10.79
CA PRO A 70 -0.56 -4.49 9.56
C PRO A 70 -1.95 -5.02 9.20
N ILE A 71 -2.77 -5.44 10.16
CA ILE A 71 -4.17 -5.87 9.87
C ILE A 71 -5.05 -4.74 9.32
N LYS A 72 -4.83 -3.49 9.72
CA LYS A 72 -5.59 -2.36 9.17
C LYS A 72 -5.08 -2.01 7.78
N LEU A 73 -3.77 -2.09 7.58
CA LEU A 73 -3.17 -1.95 6.27
C LEU A 73 -3.64 -3.04 5.29
N ALA A 74 -3.75 -4.30 5.75
CA ALA A 74 -4.30 -5.41 4.96
C ALA A 74 -5.72 -5.12 4.49
N GLY A 75 -6.57 -4.61 5.39
CA GLY A 75 -7.92 -4.17 5.05
C GLY A 75 -7.93 -3.08 3.99
N SER A 76 -7.18 -2.00 4.18
CA SER A 76 -7.12 -0.88 3.22
C SER A 76 -6.60 -1.32 1.85
N LEU A 77 -5.53 -2.13 1.83
CA LEU A 77 -4.94 -2.65 0.61
C LEU A 77 -5.94 -3.54 -0.15
N GLN A 78 -6.59 -4.48 0.54
CA GLN A 78 -7.54 -5.37 -0.11
C GLN A 78 -8.79 -4.61 -0.58
N THR A 79 -9.25 -3.60 0.16
CA THR A 79 -10.38 -2.76 -0.27
C THR A 79 -10.03 -2.02 -1.56
N LEU A 80 -8.84 -1.41 -1.63
CA LEU A 80 -8.40 -0.76 -2.87
C LEU A 80 -8.23 -1.78 -4.01
N ASN A 81 -7.77 -3.00 -3.68
CA ASN A 81 -7.59 -4.06 -4.67
C ASN A 81 -8.93 -4.51 -5.26
N GLU A 82 -9.95 -4.72 -4.42
CA GLU A 82 -11.33 -5.01 -4.85
C GLU A 82 -11.90 -3.88 -5.71
N MET A 83 -11.81 -2.63 -5.22
CA MET A 83 -12.33 -1.46 -5.95
C MET A 83 -11.67 -1.25 -7.31
N SER A 84 -10.42 -1.70 -7.46
CA SER A 84 -9.65 -1.57 -8.69
C SER A 84 -9.67 -2.83 -9.56
N GLY A 85 -10.26 -3.94 -9.11
CA GLY A 85 -10.26 -5.21 -9.83
C GLY A 85 -8.87 -5.84 -9.95
N GLY A 86 -8.12 -5.91 -8.85
CA GLY A 86 -6.79 -6.55 -8.82
C GLY A 86 -5.61 -5.64 -9.22
N ARG A 87 -5.81 -4.31 -9.23
CA ARG A 87 -4.82 -3.34 -9.69
C ARG A 87 -4.10 -2.60 -8.56
N ALA A 88 -4.33 -2.95 -7.30
CA ALA A 88 -3.65 -2.30 -6.19
C ALA A 88 -2.20 -2.82 -6.05
N ALA A 89 -1.33 -1.92 -5.63
CA ALA A 89 0.04 -2.22 -5.30
C ALA A 89 0.50 -1.40 -4.09
N ILE A 90 1.46 -1.92 -3.34
CA ILE A 90 2.03 -1.25 -2.18
C ILE A 90 3.52 -1.47 -2.11
N VAL A 91 4.25 -0.44 -1.69
CA VAL A 91 5.61 -0.57 -1.16
C VAL A 91 5.55 -0.47 0.35
N VAL A 92 6.03 -1.48 1.07
CA VAL A 92 6.20 -1.42 2.52
C VAL A 92 7.61 -0.94 2.81
N GLY A 93 7.74 0.08 3.66
CA GLY A 93 9.02 0.71 4.00
C GLY A 93 9.19 0.94 5.48
N ALA A 94 10.42 1.30 5.88
CA ALA A 94 10.78 1.46 7.28
C ALA A 94 10.36 2.81 7.91
N GLY A 95 9.60 3.63 7.18
CA GLY A 95 9.04 4.89 7.69
C GLY A 95 10.03 6.05 7.80
N GLY A 96 10.76 6.38 6.73
CA GLY A 96 11.64 7.55 6.73
C GLY A 96 10.90 8.88 6.89
N ALA A 97 9.76 9.06 6.24
CA ALA A 97 8.99 10.31 6.26
C ALA A 97 8.30 10.56 7.60
N ILE A 98 7.78 9.52 8.26
CA ILE A 98 7.08 9.64 9.56
C ILE A 98 8.01 10.06 10.70
N LEU A 99 9.33 9.85 10.56
CA LEU A 99 10.34 10.31 11.53
C LEU A 99 10.34 11.81 11.74
N ALA A 100 10.07 12.59 10.70
CA ALA A 100 10.07 14.05 10.82
C ALA A 100 8.93 14.55 11.72
N ASN A 101 7.88 13.75 11.90
CA ASN A 101 6.62 14.14 12.53
C ASN A 101 6.29 13.35 13.80
N THR A 102 7.13 12.39 14.21
CA THR A 102 6.84 11.50 15.34
C THR A 102 8.08 11.19 16.18
N GLN A 103 7.88 10.73 17.41
CA GLN A 103 8.94 10.25 18.30
C GLN A 103 8.93 8.71 18.41
N LEU A 104 8.53 8.02 17.33
CA LEU A 104 8.42 6.57 17.33
C LEU A 104 9.80 5.90 17.47
N ASP A 105 9.87 4.86 18.30
CA ASP A 105 11.07 4.01 18.36
C ASP A 105 11.16 3.15 17.09
N LEU A 106 12.23 3.39 16.33
CA LEU A 106 12.50 2.71 15.08
C LEU A 106 13.52 1.56 15.20
N SER A 107 13.96 1.22 16.41
CA SER A 107 14.95 0.17 16.66
C SER A 107 14.60 -1.18 16.01
N ARG A 108 13.32 -1.49 15.89
CA ARG A 108 12.81 -2.76 15.34
C ARG A 108 12.16 -2.62 13.96
N ARG A 109 12.39 -1.51 13.23
CA ARG A 109 11.71 -1.21 11.95
C ARG A 109 11.88 -2.27 10.86
N VAL A 110 13.05 -2.92 10.77
CA VAL A 110 13.29 -3.97 9.77
C VAL A 110 12.43 -5.19 10.05
N ARG A 111 12.31 -5.56 11.33
CA ARG A 111 11.38 -6.61 11.77
C ARG A 111 9.93 -6.18 11.55
N ALA A 112 9.59 -4.93 11.85
CA ALA A 112 8.24 -4.42 11.64
C ALA A 112 7.83 -4.54 10.16
N VAL A 113 8.71 -4.16 9.24
CA VAL A 113 8.52 -4.33 7.79
C VAL A 113 8.36 -5.80 7.42
N ARG A 114 9.23 -6.69 7.91
CA ARG A 114 9.13 -8.13 7.65
C ARG A 114 7.79 -8.70 8.09
N GLU A 115 7.42 -8.50 9.36
CA GLU A 115 6.17 -9.02 9.92
C GLU A 115 4.94 -8.43 9.19
N CYS A 116 5.01 -7.16 8.80
CA CYS A 116 3.96 -6.53 8.00
C CYS A 116 3.80 -7.19 6.63
N VAL A 117 4.89 -7.37 5.88
CA VAL A 117 4.85 -8.01 4.55
C VAL A 117 4.31 -9.43 4.65
N GLU A 118 4.75 -10.23 5.62
CA GLU A 118 4.26 -11.59 5.85
C GLU A 118 2.74 -11.59 6.18
N ILE A 119 2.28 -10.64 6.99
CA ILE A 119 0.84 -10.47 7.28
C ILE A 119 0.05 -10.07 6.03
N LEU A 120 0.55 -9.12 5.23
CA LEU A 120 -0.13 -8.67 4.01
C LEU A 120 -0.22 -9.78 2.97
N GLN A 121 0.81 -10.61 2.85
CA GLN A 121 0.85 -11.75 1.93
C GLN A 121 -0.11 -12.88 2.33
N ASP A 122 -0.29 -13.14 3.64
CA ASP A 122 -1.16 -14.22 4.13
C ASP A 122 -2.61 -13.76 4.43
N ALA A 123 -2.89 -12.45 4.37
CA ALA A 123 -4.22 -11.90 4.59
C ALA A 123 -5.13 -12.09 3.37
N GLY A 124 -6.18 -12.89 3.52
CA GLY A 124 -7.15 -13.11 2.45
C GLY A 124 -8.42 -13.84 2.87
N ALA A 125 -9.16 -14.33 1.87
CA ALA A 125 -10.46 -14.96 2.04
C ALA A 125 -10.40 -16.45 2.43
N GLU A 126 -9.34 -17.17 2.06
CA GLU A 126 -9.33 -18.65 2.13
C GLU A 126 -9.40 -19.19 3.56
N ARG A 127 -8.54 -18.68 4.45
CA ARG A 127 -8.44 -19.13 5.84
C ARG A 127 -8.20 -17.97 6.79
N PRO A 128 -8.59 -18.08 8.07
CA PRO A 128 -8.17 -17.12 9.08
C PRO A 128 -6.64 -17.11 9.23
N LEU A 129 -6.06 -15.92 9.14
CA LEU A 129 -4.68 -15.60 9.46
C LEU A 129 -4.47 -15.73 10.98
N ASN A 130 -3.47 -16.53 11.33
CA ASN A 130 -2.91 -16.60 12.68
C ASN A 130 -1.40 -16.42 12.56
N TYR A 131 -0.91 -15.24 12.91
CA TYR A 131 0.49 -14.85 12.75
C TYR A 131 1.14 -14.69 14.13
N LYS A 132 2.23 -15.43 14.37
CA LYS A 132 2.95 -15.41 15.66
C LYS A 132 4.10 -14.40 15.62
N GLY A 133 3.78 -13.15 15.30
CA GLY A 133 4.73 -12.04 15.25
C GLY A 133 5.24 -11.64 16.63
N GLU A 134 6.46 -11.10 16.69
CA GLU A 134 7.03 -10.53 17.92
C GLU A 134 6.58 -9.08 18.12
N LEU A 135 6.23 -8.39 17.03
CA LEU A 135 5.66 -7.04 17.05
C LEU A 135 4.15 -7.07 16.83
N TYR A 136 3.69 -7.86 15.86
CA TYR A 136 2.30 -7.87 15.42
C TYR A 136 1.71 -9.28 15.48
N PRO A 137 1.47 -9.83 16.68
CA PRO A 137 0.76 -11.09 16.77
C PRO A 137 -0.71 -10.90 16.33
N VAL A 138 -1.21 -11.84 15.52
CA VAL A 138 -2.56 -11.81 14.93
C VAL A 138 -3.23 -13.16 15.16
N TRP A 139 -4.52 -13.13 15.52
CA TRP A 139 -5.31 -14.33 15.75
C TRP A 139 -6.65 -14.22 15.03
N ASN A 140 -7.01 -15.28 14.32
CA ASN A 140 -8.30 -15.45 13.67
C ASN A 140 -8.75 -14.26 12.79
N TYR A 141 -7.81 -13.60 12.10
CA TYR A 141 -8.12 -12.48 11.22
C TYR A 141 -8.46 -12.98 9.82
N ARG A 142 -9.55 -12.52 9.20
CA ARG A 142 -9.97 -12.97 7.86
C ARG A 142 -10.64 -11.83 7.09
N ILE A 143 -10.41 -11.81 5.78
CA ILE A 143 -11.02 -10.85 4.86
C ILE A 143 -11.83 -11.63 3.81
N PRO A 144 -13.08 -12.04 4.10
CA PRO A 144 -13.81 -13.00 3.28
C PRO A 144 -14.18 -12.49 1.87
N TRP A 145 -14.17 -11.17 1.66
CA TRP A 145 -14.48 -10.54 0.37
C TRP A 145 -13.26 -10.31 -0.52
N ALA A 146 -12.03 -10.51 -0.02
CA ALA A 146 -10.80 -10.32 -0.79
C ALA A 146 -10.55 -11.52 -1.71
N VAL A 147 -11.20 -11.54 -2.87
CA VAL A 147 -11.17 -12.64 -3.86
C VAL A 147 -10.52 -12.27 -5.19
N ASP A 148 -10.22 -10.99 -5.40
CA ASP A 148 -9.47 -10.51 -6.56
C ASP A 148 -8.03 -11.04 -6.58
N PRO A 149 -7.34 -11.01 -7.75
CA PRO A 149 -5.91 -11.32 -7.83
C PRO A 149 -5.12 -10.54 -6.79
N ALA A 150 -4.19 -11.21 -6.11
CA ALA A 150 -3.44 -10.62 -5.01
C ALA A 150 -2.75 -9.31 -5.43
N PRO A 151 -2.76 -8.26 -4.58
CA PRO A 151 -2.08 -7.01 -4.87
C PRO A 151 -0.56 -7.22 -4.94
N ASP A 152 0.14 -6.36 -5.68
CA ASP A 152 1.62 -6.40 -5.66
C ASP A 152 2.12 -5.83 -4.34
N ILE A 153 2.95 -6.60 -3.64
CA ILE A 153 3.59 -6.20 -2.39
C ILE A 153 5.10 -6.11 -2.63
N LEU A 154 5.62 -4.90 -2.60
CA LEU A 154 7.04 -4.58 -2.76
C LEU A 154 7.63 -4.12 -1.42
N VAL A 155 8.95 -4.20 -1.28
CA VAL A 155 9.67 -3.75 -0.09
C VAL A 155 10.66 -2.65 -0.49
N GLY A 156 10.56 -1.49 0.15
CA GLY A 156 11.52 -0.42 0.00
C GLY A 156 12.79 -0.71 0.80
N ALA A 157 13.92 -0.85 0.11
CA ALA A 157 15.23 -1.07 0.70
C ALA A 157 16.25 -0.09 0.11
N ASN A 158 17.10 0.48 0.96
CA ASN A 158 18.11 1.47 0.57
C ASN A 158 19.53 1.16 1.08
N VAL A 159 19.72 0.01 1.73
CA VAL A 159 21.00 -0.48 2.23
C VAL A 159 21.02 -2.01 2.18
N ASP A 160 22.17 -2.59 1.85
CA ASP A 160 22.44 -4.01 2.08
C ASP A 160 22.58 -4.21 3.60
N GLN A 161 21.76 -5.07 4.19
CA GLN A 161 21.89 -5.51 5.59
C GLN A 161 22.15 -7.00 5.65
#